data_AF-A0A3S5J706-F1
#
_entry.id   AF-A0A3S5J706-F1
#
_cell.length_a   1.000
_cell.length_b   1.000
_cell.length_c   1.000
_cell.angle_alpha   90.00
_cell.angle_beta   90.00
_cell.angle_gamma   90.00
#
_symmetry.space_group_name_H-M   'P 1'
#
loop_
_entity.id
_entity.type
_entity.pdbx_description
1 polymer ?
#
loop_
_entity_poly.entity_id
_entity_poly.type
_entity_poly.pdbx_seq_one_letter_code
_entity_poly.pdbx_strand_id
1 'polypeptide(L)'
;MSPATHLQKRRLLGGTAGLILLAGCAPPVPDGGFNAPDPASRIYAAADVAADWASTEPPEARRRPAIGTLRELVVMLQSSDPAERLVAAETLRMVTGEDFGFDASAAAPIRFLAVNRWRAWVDSLAPATSSSGGPGS
;
A
#
# COMPACT_ATOMS: atom_id res chain seq x y z
N MET A 1 67.51 30.68 -14.70
CA MET A 1 66.42 29.87 -14.13
C MET A 1 65.19 30.75 -13.96
N SER A 2 64.13 30.45 -14.73
CA SER A 2 62.68 30.55 -14.50
C SER A 2 62.01 31.60 -13.58
N PRO A 3 60.72 31.92 -13.83
CA PRO A 3 60.22 33.29 -13.90
C PRO A 3 59.01 33.62 -12.96
N ALA A 4 58.59 34.88 -13.05
CA ALA A 4 57.21 35.40 -13.10
C ALA A 4 56.17 35.05 -12.01
N THR A 5 55.73 36.10 -11.34
CA THR A 5 54.34 36.58 -11.23
C THR A 5 53.22 35.54 -11.11
N HIS A 6 52.59 35.44 -9.93
CA HIS A 6 51.20 34.98 -9.82
C HIS A 6 50.39 35.87 -8.88
N LEU A 7 49.78 36.91 -9.47
CA LEU A 7 48.56 37.51 -8.98
C LEU A 7 47.41 36.64 -9.51
N GLN A 8 46.73 35.88 -8.66
CA GLN A 8 45.53 35.14 -9.08
C GLN A 8 44.36 35.42 -8.15
N LYS A 9 43.62 36.47 -8.51
CA LYS A 9 42.22 36.69 -8.10
C LYS A 9 41.37 35.51 -8.60
N ARG A 10 40.66 34.84 -7.71
CA ARG A 10 39.46 34.07 -8.08
C ARG A 10 38.35 34.34 -7.07
N ARG A 11 37.58 35.39 -7.36
CA ARG A 11 36.20 35.53 -6.92
C ARG A 11 35.34 34.62 -7.80
N LEU A 12 34.67 33.63 -7.22
CA LEU A 12 33.56 32.88 -7.81
C LEU A 12 32.54 32.73 -6.68
N LEU A 13 31.66 33.72 -6.51
CA LEU A 13 30.25 33.69 -6.94
C LEU A 13 29.48 32.45 -6.46
N GLY A 14 28.72 32.68 -5.38
CA GLY A 14 27.39 32.17 -5.07
C GLY A 14 26.94 30.87 -5.74
N GLY A 15 27.08 29.76 -5.02
CA GLY A 15 26.33 28.54 -5.28
C GLY A 15 24.95 28.62 -4.63
N THR A 16 23.97 29.17 -5.32
CA THR A 16 22.56 28.99 -4.96
C THR A 16 22.14 27.61 -5.47
N ALA A 17 22.28 26.59 -4.61
CA ALA A 17 21.69 25.29 -4.85
C ALA A 17 20.16 25.46 -4.80
N GLY A 18 19.53 25.48 -5.97
CA GLY A 18 18.08 25.52 -6.11
C GLY A 18 17.45 24.25 -5.56
N LEU A 19 16.79 24.38 -4.41
CA LEU A 19 15.96 23.34 -3.81
C LEU A 19 14.67 23.23 -4.62
N ILE A 20 14.61 22.28 -5.57
CA ILE A 20 13.39 21.97 -6.32
C ILE A 20 12.47 21.19 -5.36
N LEU A 21 11.56 21.91 -4.72
CA LEU A 21 10.40 21.34 -4.02
C LEU A 21 9.46 20.75 -5.06
N LEU A 22 9.54 19.43 -5.24
CA LEU A 22 8.53 18.65 -5.96
C LEU A 22 7.23 18.67 -5.14
N ALA A 23 6.44 19.74 -5.30
CA ALA A 23 5.06 19.77 -4.85
C ALA A 23 4.25 18.82 -5.74
N GLY A 24 4.08 17.58 -5.28
CA GLY A 24 3.15 16.64 -5.88
C GLY A 24 1.72 17.15 -5.67
N CYS A 25 1.03 17.49 -6.76
CA CYS A 25 -0.40 17.75 -6.74
C CYS A 25 -1.15 16.42 -6.55
N ALA A 26 -1.23 15.93 -5.32
CA ALA A 26 -2.25 14.96 -4.96
C ALA A 26 -3.53 15.74 -4.64
N PRO A 27 -4.63 15.59 -5.41
CA PRO A 27 -5.91 16.18 -5.03
C PRO A 27 -6.32 15.67 -3.64
N PRO A 28 -7.05 16.46 -2.85
CA PRO A 28 -7.54 16.01 -1.55
C PRO A 28 -8.36 14.73 -1.75
N VAL A 29 -7.98 13.67 -1.02
CA VAL A 29 -8.71 12.41 -1.00
C VAL A 29 -10.15 12.71 -0.54
N PRO A 30 -11.19 12.27 -1.28
CA PRO A 30 -12.56 12.42 -0.82
C PRO A 30 -12.73 11.83 0.57
N ASP A 31 -13.48 12.48 1.46
CA ASP A 31 -13.86 11.90 2.74
C ASP A 31 -14.57 10.56 2.49
N GLY A 32 -13.88 9.44 2.71
CA GLY A 32 -14.43 8.13 2.40
C GLY A 32 -13.43 7.02 2.66
N GLY A 33 -13.84 6.03 3.45
CA GLY A 33 -13.07 4.81 3.67
C GLY A 33 -13.62 3.64 2.86
N PHE A 34 -13.24 2.42 3.25
CA PHE A 34 -13.72 1.17 2.66
C PHE A 34 -15.25 1.02 2.62
N ASN A 35 -15.99 1.74 3.48
CA ASN A 35 -17.45 1.70 3.57
C ASN A 35 -18.15 2.86 2.81
N ALA A 36 -17.41 3.66 2.04
CA ALA A 36 -18.00 4.74 1.26
C ALA A 36 -18.99 4.21 0.22
N PRO A 37 -20.08 4.94 -0.09
CA PRO A 37 -21.09 4.48 -1.05
C PRO A 37 -20.57 4.46 -2.48
N ASP A 38 -19.71 5.40 -2.85
CA ASP A 38 -19.15 5.50 -4.18
C ASP A 38 -17.87 4.65 -4.33
N PRO A 39 -17.61 4.10 -5.52
CA PRO A 39 -16.45 3.24 -5.72
C PRO A 39 -15.11 3.99 -5.73
N ALA A 40 -15.09 5.26 -6.12
CA ALA A 40 -13.84 6.03 -6.18
C ALA A 40 -13.23 6.20 -4.79
N SER A 41 -14.05 6.55 -3.79
CA SER A 41 -13.62 6.65 -2.40
C SER A 41 -13.03 5.35 -1.85
N ARG A 42 -13.62 4.20 -2.17
CA ARG A 42 -13.08 2.90 -1.74
C ARG A 42 -11.77 2.55 -2.46
N ILE A 43 -11.63 2.91 -3.75
CA ILE A 43 -10.36 2.82 -4.48
C ILE A 43 -9.28 3.65 -3.79
N TYR A 44 -9.58 4.90 -3.43
CA TYR A 44 -8.63 5.75 -2.70
C TYR A 44 -8.23 5.13 -1.36
N ALA A 45 -9.18 4.61 -0.58
CA ALA A 45 -8.86 3.92 0.67
C ALA A 45 -7.91 2.72 0.48
N ALA A 46 -8.08 1.92 -0.59
CA ALA A 46 -7.17 0.82 -0.90
C ALA A 46 -5.80 1.31 -1.42
N ALA A 47 -5.75 2.41 -2.16
CA ALA A 47 -4.52 3.03 -2.64
C ALA A 47 -3.71 3.66 -1.50
N ASP A 48 -4.37 4.29 -0.53
CA ASP A 48 -3.74 4.88 0.66
C ASP A 48 -3.05 3.81 1.50
N VAL A 49 -3.66 2.63 1.66
CA VAL A 49 -3.00 1.48 2.32
C VAL A 49 -1.71 1.07 1.61
N ALA A 50 -1.71 1.04 0.28
CA ALA A 50 -0.52 0.73 -0.50
C ALA A 50 0.55 1.85 -0.39
N ALA A 51 0.12 3.12 -0.44
CA ALA A 51 1.00 4.28 -0.32
C ALA A 51 1.66 4.37 1.07
N ASP A 52 0.90 4.15 2.14
CA ASP A 52 1.39 4.11 3.52
C ASP A 52 2.43 2.99 3.70
N TRP A 53 2.14 1.79 3.16
CA TRP A 53 3.09 0.68 3.19
C TRP A 53 4.37 1.00 2.39
N ALA A 54 4.23 1.58 1.19
CA ALA A 54 5.35 1.89 0.31
C ALA A 54 6.24 3.02 0.86
N SER A 55 5.65 4.01 1.54
CA SER A 55 6.36 5.16 2.12
C SER A 55 7.11 4.86 3.41
N THR A 56 6.92 3.67 4.00
CA THR A 56 7.64 3.26 5.20
C THR A 56 9.12 3.03 4.91
N GLU A 57 9.97 3.77 5.63
CA GLU A 57 11.43 3.70 5.59
C GLU A 57 12.01 3.39 6.99
N PRO A 58 13.04 2.54 7.09
CA PRO A 58 13.62 1.77 5.99
C PRO A 58 12.68 0.62 5.56
N PRO A 59 12.86 0.01 4.37
CA PRO A 59 11.92 -1.00 3.85
C PRO A 59 11.69 -2.20 4.78
N GLU A 60 12.68 -2.58 5.57
CA GLU A 60 12.59 -3.63 6.58
C GLU A 60 11.65 -3.30 7.76
N ALA A 61 11.30 -2.03 7.95
CA ALA A 61 10.32 -1.59 8.95
C ALA A 61 8.87 -1.76 8.46
N ARG A 62 8.64 -2.13 7.19
CA ARG A 62 7.30 -2.35 6.65
C ARG A 62 6.58 -3.44 7.41
N ARG A 63 5.35 -3.15 7.80
CA ARG A 63 4.46 -4.07 8.52
C ARG A 63 3.24 -4.33 7.67
N ARG A 64 2.78 -5.58 7.65
CA ARG A 64 1.49 -5.93 7.08
C ARG A 64 0.38 -5.12 7.78
N PRO A 65 -0.61 -4.59 7.04
CA PRO A 65 -1.76 -3.90 7.62
C PRO A 65 -2.50 -4.73 8.66
N ALA A 66 -3.28 -4.05 9.51
CA ALA A 66 -4.14 -4.71 10.48
C ALA A 66 -5.12 -5.68 9.79
N ILE A 67 -5.50 -6.76 10.48
CA ILE A 67 -6.40 -7.79 9.94
C ILE A 67 -7.73 -7.19 9.46
N GLY A 68 -8.25 -6.16 10.15
CA GLY A 68 -9.45 -5.43 9.72
C GLY A 68 -9.28 -4.84 8.33
N THR A 69 -8.19 -4.11 8.08
CA THR A 69 -7.86 -3.55 6.75
C THR A 69 -7.73 -4.63 5.68
N LEU A 70 -7.09 -5.76 6.01
CA LEU A 70 -7.00 -6.88 5.06
C LEU A 70 -8.38 -7.45 4.71
N ARG A 71 -9.29 -7.56 5.70
CA ARG A 71 -10.66 -8.02 5.46
C ARG A 71 -11.44 -7.07 4.55
N GLU A 72 -11.30 -5.75 4.74
CA GLU A 72 -11.92 -4.75 3.87
C GLU A 72 -11.44 -4.87 2.41
N LEU A 73 -10.12 -5.00 2.21
CA LEU A 73 -9.56 -5.24 0.87
C LEU A 73 -10.09 -6.55 0.25
N VAL A 74 -10.23 -7.62 1.03
CA VAL A 74 -10.80 -8.88 0.56
C VAL A 74 -12.30 -8.75 0.20
N VAL A 75 -13.06 -7.89 0.89
CA VAL A 75 -14.44 -7.55 0.50
C VAL A 75 -14.46 -6.85 -0.86
N MET A 76 -13.55 -5.89 -1.09
CA MET A 76 -13.46 -5.17 -2.38
C MET A 76 -13.18 -6.09 -3.58
N LEU A 77 -12.51 -7.23 -3.40
CA LEU A 77 -12.33 -8.24 -4.46
C LEU A 77 -13.65 -8.78 -5.04
N GLN A 78 -14.76 -8.64 -4.30
CA GLN A 78 -16.10 -9.04 -4.72
C GLN A 78 -16.89 -7.92 -5.40
N SER A 79 -16.33 -6.72 -5.53
CA SER A 79 -17.01 -5.58 -6.15
C SER A 79 -17.48 -5.88 -7.57
N SER A 80 -18.61 -5.27 -7.96
CA SER A 80 -19.05 -5.21 -9.34
C SER A 80 -18.13 -4.35 -10.21
N ASP A 81 -17.46 -3.35 -9.62
CA ASP A 81 -16.52 -2.47 -10.32
C ASP A 81 -15.17 -3.18 -10.55
N PRO A 82 -14.74 -3.39 -11.82
CA PRO A 82 -13.45 -3.99 -12.13
C PRO A 82 -12.24 -3.21 -11.58
N ALA A 83 -12.32 -1.89 -11.48
CA ALA A 83 -11.23 -1.06 -10.98
C ALA A 83 -11.01 -1.30 -9.48
N GLU A 84 -12.09 -1.40 -8.69
CA GLU A 84 -11.99 -1.76 -7.27
C GLU A 84 -11.34 -3.12 -7.05
N ARG A 85 -11.73 -4.12 -7.85
CA ARG A 85 -11.14 -5.45 -7.76
C ARG A 85 -9.66 -5.44 -8.07
N LEU A 86 -9.26 -4.70 -9.11
CA LEU A 86 -7.86 -4.61 -9.52
C LEU A 86 -7.02 -3.93 -8.43
N VAL A 87 -7.46 -2.77 -7.94
CA VAL A 87 -6.72 -2.01 -6.92
C VAL A 87 -6.62 -2.80 -5.63
N ALA A 88 -7.71 -3.42 -5.16
CA ALA A 88 -7.69 -4.23 -3.95
C ALA A 88 -6.76 -5.45 -4.07
N ALA A 89 -6.75 -6.13 -5.23
CA ALA A 89 -5.86 -7.26 -5.48
C ALA A 89 -4.38 -6.83 -5.49
N GLU A 90 -4.07 -5.71 -6.14
CA GLU A 90 -2.70 -5.18 -6.18
C GLU A 90 -2.24 -4.76 -4.78
N THR A 91 -3.08 -4.03 -4.04
CA THR A 91 -2.78 -3.62 -2.66
C THR A 91 -2.53 -4.84 -1.79
N LEU A 92 -3.40 -5.87 -1.84
CA LEU A 92 -3.22 -7.11 -1.09
C LEU A 92 -1.88 -7.79 -1.43
N ARG A 93 -1.56 -7.93 -2.72
CA ARG A 93 -0.30 -8.54 -3.15
C ARG A 93 0.91 -7.76 -2.69
N MET A 94 0.87 -6.43 -2.80
CA MET A 94 1.94 -5.55 -2.38
C MET A 94 2.22 -5.66 -0.88
N VAL A 95 1.17 -5.57 -0.05
CA VAL A 95 1.35 -5.47 1.42
C VAL A 95 1.49 -6.82 2.12
N THR A 96 1.21 -7.93 1.43
CA THR A 96 1.30 -9.29 2.00
C THR A 96 2.30 -10.20 1.31
N GLY A 97 2.61 -9.95 0.03
CA GLY A 97 3.38 -10.86 -0.83
C GLY A 97 2.57 -12.04 -1.38
N GLU A 98 1.30 -12.18 -1.01
CA GLU A 98 0.42 -13.28 -1.42
C GLU A 98 -0.47 -12.87 -2.60
N ASP A 99 -0.83 -13.81 -3.47
CA ASP A 99 -1.66 -13.55 -4.66
C ASP A 99 -2.95 -14.40 -4.69
N PHE A 100 -2.88 -15.64 -4.20
CA PHE A 100 -3.93 -16.65 -4.26
C PHE A 100 -4.63 -16.81 -5.62
N GLY A 101 -3.96 -16.46 -6.73
CA GLY A 101 -4.46 -16.62 -8.09
C GLY A 101 -5.72 -15.82 -8.38
N PHE A 102 -5.85 -14.61 -7.81
CA PHE A 102 -6.96 -13.72 -8.11
C PHE A 102 -6.73 -12.99 -9.44
N ASP A 103 -7.68 -13.10 -10.36
CA ASP A 103 -7.73 -12.31 -11.59
C ASP A 103 -9.00 -11.45 -11.59
N ALA A 104 -8.81 -10.13 -11.62
CA ALA A 104 -9.90 -9.15 -11.57
C ALA A 104 -10.85 -9.25 -12.78
N SER A 105 -10.37 -9.81 -13.90
CA SER A 105 -11.11 -9.98 -15.16
C SER A 105 -11.75 -11.37 -15.32
N ALA A 106 -11.33 -12.35 -14.52
CA ALA A 106 -11.86 -13.71 -14.59
C ALA A 106 -13.38 -13.76 -14.33
N ALA A 107 -14.04 -14.83 -14.78
CA ALA A 107 -15.46 -15.05 -14.52
C ALA A 107 -15.78 -15.10 -13.00
N ALA A 108 -16.98 -14.67 -12.62
CA ALA A 108 -17.36 -14.53 -11.21
C ALA A 108 -17.14 -15.80 -10.34
N PRO A 109 -17.45 -17.03 -10.81
CA PRO A 109 -17.16 -18.24 -10.03
C PRO A 109 -15.67 -18.44 -9.75
N ILE A 110 -14.80 -18.12 -10.71
CA ILE A 110 -13.34 -18.25 -10.56
C ILE A 110 -12.83 -17.23 -9.54
N ARG A 111 -13.30 -15.98 -9.63
CA ARG A 111 -12.96 -14.94 -8.64
C ARG A 111 -13.40 -15.34 -7.24
N PHE A 112 -14.60 -15.89 -7.08
CA PHE A 112 -15.11 -16.33 -5.79
C PHE A 112 -14.20 -17.38 -5.11
N LEU A 113 -13.66 -18.34 -5.87
CA LEU A 113 -12.72 -19.32 -5.34
C LEU A 113 -11.40 -18.69 -4.86
N ALA A 114 -10.86 -17.72 -5.60
CA ALA A 114 -9.69 -16.96 -5.16
C ALA A 114 -9.98 -16.10 -3.91
N VAL A 115 -11.15 -15.46 -3.85
CA VAL A 115 -11.58 -14.68 -2.68
C VAL A 115 -11.73 -15.57 -1.43
N ASN A 116 -12.22 -16.80 -1.57
CA ASN A 116 -12.31 -17.72 -0.43
C ASN A 116 -10.94 -18.13 0.11
N ARG A 117 -9.93 -18.29 -0.77
CA ARG A 117 -8.54 -18.52 -0.34
C ARG A 117 -7.99 -17.32 0.43
N TRP A 118 -8.23 -16.12 -0.09
CA TRP A 118 -7.90 -14.87 0.61
C TRP A 118 -8.55 -14.79 2.00
N ARG A 119 -9.87 -15.02 2.10
CA ARG A 119 -10.60 -15.01 3.38
C ARG A 119 -10.03 -16.00 4.38
N ALA A 120 -9.85 -17.26 3.96
CA ALA A 120 -9.32 -18.31 4.81
C ALA A 120 -7.93 -17.95 5.35
N TRP A 121 -7.06 -17.40 4.50
CA TRP A 121 -5.74 -16.96 4.92
C TRP A 121 -5.81 -15.78 5.89
N VAL A 122 -6.58 -14.72 5.61
CA VAL A 122 -6.72 -13.57 6.50
C VAL A 122 -7.26 -13.98 7.87
N ASP A 123 -8.25 -14.88 7.90
CA ASP A 123 -8.82 -15.38 9.15
C ASP A 123 -7.83 -16.25 9.94
N SER A 124 -6.93 -16.97 9.25
CA SER A 124 -5.86 -17.75 9.91
C SER A 124 -4.81 -16.87 10.61
N LEU A 125 -4.72 -15.59 10.25
CA LEU A 125 -3.83 -14.63 10.93
C LEU A 125 -4.36 -14.18 12.29
N ALA A 126 -5.65 -14.37 12.56
CA ALA A 126 -6.21 -14.03 13.86
C ALA A 126 -5.57 -14.94 14.92
N PRO A 127 -5.12 -14.39 16.06
CA PRO A 127 -4.59 -15.22 17.13
C PRO A 127 -5.66 -16.24 17.51
N ALA A 128 -5.29 -17.53 17.51
CA ALA A 128 -6.13 -18.58 18.03
C ALA A 128 -6.46 -18.19 19.47
N THR A 129 -7.67 -17.69 19.70
CA THR A 129 -8.19 -17.40 21.03
C THR A 129 -7.90 -18.62 21.88
N SER A 130 -7.10 -18.42 22.92
CA SER A 130 -6.55 -19.46 23.76
C SER A 130 -7.68 -20.35 24.27
N SER A 131 -7.90 -21.47 23.60
CA SER A 131 -8.64 -22.61 24.14
C SER A 131 -7.73 -23.27 25.17
N SER A 132 -7.48 -22.56 26.26
CA SER A 132 -7.02 -23.12 27.53
C SER A 132 -8.21 -23.10 28.49
N GLY A 133 -9.32 -23.69 28.06
CA GLY A 133 -10.29 -24.25 29.00
C GLY A 133 -9.62 -25.46 29.62
N GLY A 134 -8.96 -25.26 30.76
CA GLY A 134 -8.31 -26.33 31.50
C GLY A 134 -9.31 -27.45 31.85
N PRO A 135 -8.84 -28.70 32.00
CA PRO A 135 -9.65 -29.76 32.58
C PRO A 135 -9.91 -29.40 34.05
N GLY A 136 -11.08 -28.82 34.31
CA GLY A 136 -11.61 -28.61 35.65
C GLY A 136 -12.16 -29.91 36.19
N SER A 137 -11.33 -30.54 37.02
CA SER A 137 -11.60 -31.31 38.25
C SER A 137 -12.74 -32.34 38.27
#